data_AF-A0A7W8TBJ0-F1
#
_entry.id   AF-A0A7W8TBJ0-F1
#
_cell.length_a   1.000
_cell.length_b   1.000
_cell.length_c   1.000
_cell.angle_alpha   90.00
_cell.angle_beta   90.00
_cell.angle_gamma   90.00
#
_symmetry.space_group_name_H-M   'P 1'
#
loop_
_entity.id
_entity.type
_entity.pdbx_description
1 polymer ?
#
loop_
_entity_poly.entity_id
_entity_poly.type
_entity_poly.pdbx_seq_one_letter_code
_entity_poly.pdbx_strand_id
1 'polypeptide(L)'
;MRVGSASQTVKVFKKEGLLFPSRMRNAKFLVFQHLTASTALRMLNNPRYAGAYAYGRRHYRRLADGRKVPRKRDRNDGLACIPDAHPGYITWEQFQQSLTVLETNGRGYKVARSSPPREGAALLQGRAVCGRCGRYLRLRYATRRGRQEAWYVCDRAQGAHGEPTCQSIAGAPIDEAVGALVVASMTPAAVELACEIRREIEARHDEADRLRLRAIERAQFDADLAQRRFMLVDPNNRLVADTLEQEWNDKLRTLADAKEQRERSQQQERLILDDAIRDRLIAMTADFKTLWRDPSLANRERKRLLAYIVEDVTLVKLPDEGTTKIHVRFKAGKTETLTAQNPKTSAQHVKTQPEVLELIDKLLDDHTCSQIAQLLNDRGIRPGGCVRPGKSNIRFDALRVSYIAQRNGLRSCRDRLRERGMLTKEQAASRLGIHVATLIRWVEYGLVKRHAYNDYAFLYEVPDSDPPTKHSSRWDRLTDRAKVARSSVASKTL
;
A
#
# COMPACT_ATOMS: atom_id res chain seq x y z
N MET A 1 23.89 8.23 25.44
CA MET A 1 23.69 8.66 24.02
C MET A 1 23.02 10.04 24.02
N ARG A 2 23.69 11.11 23.58
CA ARG A 2 23.21 12.51 23.73
C ARG A 2 21.98 12.85 22.87
N VAL A 3 21.92 12.37 21.63
CA VAL A 3 20.87 12.74 20.65
C VAL A 3 19.74 11.72 20.54
N GLY A 4 19.56 10.87 21.55
CA GLY A 4 18.38 10.00 21.66
C GLY A 4 18.18 8.95 20.56
N SER A 5 19.02 8.85 19.51
CA SER A 5 18.86 7.90 18.39
C SER A 5 20.18 7.63 17.65
N ALA A 6 20.40 6.38 17.23
CA ALA A 6 21.55 5.99 16.41
C ALA A 6 21.57 6.72 15.04
N SER A 7 20.40 6.90 14.43
CA SER A 7 20.29 7.62 13.15
C SER A 7 20.50 9.13 13.30
N GLN A 8 20.09 9.73 14.42
CA GLN A 8 20.41 11.13 14.69
C GLN A 8 21.90 11.32 14.97
N THR A 9 22.55 10.36 15.64
CA THR A 9 24.01 10.38 15.87
C THR A 9 24.77 10.42 14.54
N VAL A 10 24.37 9.62 13.55
CA VAL A 10 24.94 9.66 12.19
C VAL A 10 24.75 11.02 11.52
N LYS A 11 23.57 11.64 11.68
CA LYS A 11 23.30 12.96 11.10
C LYS A 11 24.17 14.06 11.72
N VAL A 12 24.39 14.01 13.03
CA VAL A 12 25.29 14.94 13.73
C VAL A 12 26.73 14.77 13.25
N PHE A 13 27.24 13.54 13.19
CA PHE A 13 28.56 13.25 12.63
C PHE A 13 28.73 13.83 11.22
N LYS A 14 27.70 13.71 10.38
CA LYS A 14 27.72 14.29 9.04
C LYS A 14 27.67 15.82 9.06
N LYS A 15 26.84 16.43 9.90
CA LYS A 15 26.69 17.89 10.02
C LYS A 15 27.97 18.54 10.52
N GLU A 16 28.66 17.89 11.46
CA GLU A 16 29.88 18.40 12.11
C GLU A 16 31.17 17.97 11.37
N GLY A 17 31.05 17.27 10.23
CA GLY A 17 32.22 16.83 9.45
C GLY A 17 33.07 15.76 10.13
N LEU A 18 32.55 15.08 11.16
CA LEU A 18 33.28 14.08 11.93
C LEU A 18 33.41 12.76 11.15
N LEU A 19 34.65 12.31 10.99
CA LEU A 19 34.96 11.00 10.43
C LEU A 19 35.09 9.95 11.53
N PHE A 20 34.65 8.73 11.22
CA PHE A 20 34.61 7.61 12.15
C PHE A 20 35.74 6.59 11.86
N PRO A 21 36.55 6.23 12.86
CA PRO A 21 37.64 5.27 12.71
C PRO A 21 37.11 3.86 12.44
N SER A 22 37.50 3.27 11.32
CA SER A 22 37.08 1.93 10.91
C SER A 22 38.26 1.09 10.45
N ARG A 23 38.21 -0.20 10.76
CA ARG A 23 39.21 -1.17 10.30
C ARG A 23 38.57 -2.04 9.22
N MET A 24 39.07 -1.94 7.99
CA MET A 24 38.66 -2.85 6.92
C MET A 24 39.17 -4.26 7.23
N ARG A 25 38.37 -5.27 6.89
CA ARG A 25 38.75 -6.68 7.10
C ARG A 25 40.03 -6.94 6.29
N ASN A 26 41.09 -7.40 6.95
CA ASN A 26 42.42 -7.67 6.40
C ASN A 26 43.32 -6.44 6.11
N ALA A 27 42.90 -5.22 6.47
CA ALA A 27 43.78 -4.05 6.38
C ALA A 27 44.60 -3.85 7.67
N LYS A 28 45.91 -3.62 7.53
CA LYS A 28 46.81 -3.23 8.65
C LYS A 28 46.55 -1.80 9.14
N PHE A 29 45.96 -0.94 8.32
CA PHE A 29 45.77 0.48 8.60
C PHE A 29 44.34 0.84 9.00
N LEU A 30 44.23 1.92 9.76
CA LEU A 30 42.98 2.46 10.30
C LEU A 30 42.47 3.54 9.33
N VAL A 31 41.21 3.42 8.88
CA VAL A 31 40.61 4.33 7.89
C VAL A 31 39.54 5.18 8.55
N PHE A 32 39.58 6.49 8.33
CA PHE A 32 38.56 7.43 8.80
C PHE A 32 37.51 7.61 7.70
N GLN A 33 36.28 7.21 7.98
CA GLN A 33 35.17 7.23 7.01
C GLN A 33 33.86 7.68 7.65
N HIS A 34 32.86 8.00 6.84
CA HIS A 34 31.55 8.40 7.40
C HIS A 34 30.92 7.30 8.25
N LEU A 35 30.37 7.70 9.40
CA LEU A 35 29.64 6.79 10.29
C LEU A 35 28.36 6.31 9.60
N THR A 36 28.17 5.00 9.53
CA THR A 36 26.93 4.39 9.02
C THR A 36 25.99 4.01 10.16
N ALA A 37 24.68 3.97 9.90
CA ALA A 37 23.69 3.59 10.90
C ALA A 37 23.89 2.18 11.46
N SER A 38 24.33 1.23 10.63
CA SER A 38 24.67 -0.12 11.05
C SER A 38 25.89 -0.15 11.96
N THR A 39 26.91 0.67 11.68
CA THR A 39 28.11 0.79 12.52
C THR A 39 27.80 1.46 13.85
N ALA A 40 27.01 2.54 13.84
CA ALA A 40 26.55 3.22 15.05
C ALA A 40 25.75 2.27 15.96
N LEU A 41 24.79 1.53 15.41
CA LEU A 41 24.03 0.53 16.17
C LEU A 41 24.92 -0.57 16.73
N ARG A 42 25.88 -1.07 15.95
CA ARG A 42 26.81 -2.12 16.41
C ARG A 42 27.65 -1.64 17.60
N MET A 43 28.14 -0.40 17.58
CA MET A 43 28.94 0.14 18.69
C MET A 43 28.12 0.42 19.92
N LEU A 44 26.97 1.08 19.76
CA LEU A 44 26.10 1.40 20.90
C LEU A 44 25.54 0.15 21.58
N ASN A 45 25.50 -1.00 20.88
CA ASN A 45 25.13 -2.30 21.46
C ASN A 45 26.34 -3.10 22.01
N ASN A 46 27.55 -2.55 22.01
CA ASN A 46 28.76 -3.25 22.44
C ASN A 46 29.16 -2.87 23.89
N PRO A 47 29.01 -3.79 24.86
CA PRO A 47 29.29 -3.52 26.28
C PRO A 47 30.78 -3.27 26.56
N ARG A 48 31.69 -3.62 25.63
CA ARG A 48 33.13 -3.34 25.79
C ARG A 48 33.43 -1.85 25.96
N TYR A 49 32.64 -0.97 25.36
CA TYR A 49 32.80 0.48 25.53
C TYR A 49 32.39 0.96 26.92
N ALA A 50 31.67 0.14 27.68
CA ALA A 50 31.21 0.40 29.03
C ALA A 50 32.04 -0.32 30.10
N GLY A 51 33.27 -0.75 29.76
CA GLY A 51 34.15 -1.45 30.68
C GLY A 51 33.79 -2.91 30.97
N ALA A 52 32.81 -3.47 30.26
CA ALA A 52 32.32 -4.81 30.54
C ALA A 52 32.94 -5.88 29.62
N TYR A 53 33.39 -6.97 30.23
CA TYR A 53 33.76 -8.20 29.53
C TYR A 53 32.49 -8.97 29.18
N ALA A 54 32.31 -9.34 27.90
CA ALA A 54 31.12 -10.06 27.46
C ALA A 54 31.47 -11.20 26.49
N TYR A 55 31.04 -12.42 26.84
CA TYR A 55 31.29 -13.65 26.08
C TYR A 55 29.97 -14.38 25.78
N GLY A 56 29.93 -15.09 24.64
CA GLY A 56 28.76 -15.90 24.26
C GLY A 56 27.56 -15.14 23.66
N ARG A 57 27.73 -13.89 23.21
CA ARG A 57 26.62 -13.04 22.69
C ARG A 57 26.01 -13.52 21.35
N ARG A 58 26.66 -14.44 20.63
CA ARG A 58 26.18 -14.98 19.35
C ARG A 58 26.15 -16.50 19.40
N HIS A 59 24.96 -17.07 19.40
CA HIS A 59 24.75 -18.52 19.32
C HIS A 59 24.07 -18.88 17.99
N TYR A 60 24.51 -19.98 17.38
CA TYR A 60 23.94 -20.50 16.15
C TYR A 60 23.24 -21.82 16.44
N ARG A 61 21.98 -21.97 16.03
CA ARG A 61 21.31 -23.25 15.98
C ARG A 61 21.45 -23.82 14.58
N ARG A 62 21.81 -25.11 14.46
CA ARG A 62 21.71 -25.81 13.18
C ARG A 62 20.27 -26.30 13.01
N LEU A 63 19.68 -25.99 11.86
CA LEU A 63 18.42 -26.58 11.40
C LEU A 63 18.68 -28.01 10.90
N ALA A 64 17.61 -28.79 10.71
CA ALA A 64 17.68 -30.16 10.23
C ALA A 64 18.32 -30.29 8.83
N ASP A 65 18.27 -29.23 8.02
CA ASP A 65 18.93 -29.12 6.72
C ASP A 65 20.43 -28.72 6.81
N GLY A 66 20.98 -28.65 8.02
CA GLY A 66 22.37 -28.28 8.29
C GLY A 66 22.65 -26.76 8.31
N ARG A 67 21.67 -25.91 8.00
CA ARG A 67 21.86 -24.44 7.98
C ARG A 67 22.00 -23.87 9.39
N LYS A 68 22.99 -23.00 9.59
CA LYS A 68 23.19 -22.27 10.86
C LYS A 68 22.30 -21.02 10.89
N VAL A 69 21.32 -20.99 11.79
CA VAL A 69 20.46 -19.82 12.04
C VAL A 69 20.89 -19.16 13.35
N PRO A 70 21.08 -17.82 13.37
CA PRO A 70 21.39 -17.10 14.60
C PRO A 70 20.21 -17.17 15.58
N ARG A 71 20.45 -17.66 16.80
CA ARG A 71 19.46 -17.62 17.88
C ARG A 71 19.56 -16.26 18.56
N LYS A 72 18.48 -15.48 18.54
CA LYS A 72 18.39 -14.22 19.28
C LYS A 72 18.17 -14.57 20.75
N ARG A 73 19.10 -14.16 21.62
CA ARG A 73 19.00 -14.29 23.09
C ARG A 73 18.60 -12.96 23.71
N ASP A 74 18.00 -13.04 24.89
CA ASP A 74 17.78 -11.86 25.73
C ASP A 74 19.10 -11.33 26.28
N ARG A 75 19.11 -10.04 26.65
CA ARG A 75 20.31 -9.25 26.91
C ARG A 75 21.21 -9.79 28.03
N ASN A 76 20.62 -10.54 28.96
CA ASN A 76 21.28 -11.16 30.11
C ASN A 76 21.58 -12.66 29.94
N ASP A 77 21.23 -13.26 28.80
CA ASP A 77 21.41 -14.70 28.55
C ASP A 77 22.79 -15.00 27.91
N GLY A 78 23.77 -14.10 28.08
CA GLY A 78 25.16 -14.35 27.69
C GLY A 78 25.81 -15.39 28.62
N LEU A 79 26.78 -16.16 28.11
CA LEU A 79 27.55 -17.10 28.96
C LEU A 79 28.36 -16.37 30.05
N ALA A 80 28.78 -15.12 29.79
CA ALA A 80 29.36 -14.24 30.81
C ALA A 80 29.17 -12.77 30.40
N CYS A 81 28.75 -11.93 31.35
CA CYS A 81 28.77 -10.47 31.25
C CYS A 81 29.25 -9.92 32.60
N ILE A 82 30.50 -9.45 32.66
CA ILE A 82 31.14 -8.97 33.87
C ILE A 82 31.35 -7.45 33.70
N PRO A 83 30.55 -6.61 34.37
CA PRO A 83 30.77 -5.16 34.42
C PRO A 83 32.12 -4.82 35.04
N ASP A 84 32.66 -3.65 34.70
CA ASP A 84 33.89 -3.08 35.29
C ASP A 84 35.14 -3.98 35.21
N ALA A 85 35.20 -4.86 34.22
CA ALA A 85 36.35 -5.72 33.95
C ALA A 85 37.57 -4.95 33.41
N HIS A 86 37.36 -3.77 32.83
CA HIS A 86 38.40 -2.86 32.33
C HIS A 86 37.87 -1.42 32.26
N PRO A 87 38.74 -0.39 32.16
CA PRO A 87 38.29 1.00 31.98
C PRO A 87 37.40 1.16 30.74
N GLY A 88 36.17 1.62 30.96
CA GLY A 88 35.21 1.95 29.90
C GLY A 88 35.37 3.39 29.38
N TYR A 89 34.91 3.64 28.15
CA TYR A 89 34.73 4.99 27.62
C TYR A 89 33.46 5.67 28.14
N ILE A 90 32.50 4.87 28.62
CA ILE A 90 31.26 5.29 29.30
C ILE A 90 31.06 4.39 30.52
N THR A 91 30.25 4.84 31.49
CA THR A 91 29.93 3.99 32.65
C THR A 91 28.94 2.89 32.27
N TRP A 92 28.89 1.82 33.09
CA TRP A 92 27.93 0.73 32.91
C TRP A 92 26.48 1.23 32.93
N GLU A 93 26.15 2.13 33.84
CA GLU A 93 24.83 2.76 33.94
C GLU A 93 24.47 3.57 32.68
N GLN A 94 25.40 4.40 32.18
CA GLN A 94 25.20 5.16 30.95
C GLN A 94 24.98 4.27 29.72
N PHE A 95 25.64 3.12 29.70
CA PHE A 95 25.42 2.09 28.68
C PHE A 95 24.03 1.46 28.81
N GLN A 96 23.63 1.05 30.01
CA GLN A 96 22.29 0.49 30.24
C GLN A 96 21.19 1.49 29.87
N GLN A 97 21.34 2.76 30.24
CA GLN A 97 20.42 3.85 29.83
C GLN A 97 20.40 4.02 28.31
N SER A 98 21.56 4.04 27.65
CA SER A 98 21.65 4.13 26.19
C SER A 98 20.96 2.95 25.50
N LEU A 99 21.05 1.75 26.07
CA LEU A 99 20.34 0.58 25.59
C LEU A 99 18.83 0.67 25.83
N THR A 100 18.37 1.18 26.97
CA THR A 100 16.93 1.44 27.21
C THR A 100 16.38 2.41 26.18
N VAL A 101 17.12 3.47 25.84
CA VAL A 101 16.75 4.41 24.77
C VAL A 101 16.76 3.72 23.39
N LEU A 102 17.78 2.92 23.08
CA LEU A 102 17.83 2.16 21.82
C LEU A 102 16.77 1.09 21.71
N GLU A 103 16.38 0.43 22.80
CA GLU A 103 15.26 -0.49 22.85
C GLU A 103 13.96 0.28 22.69
N THR A 104 13.79 1.42 23.34
CA THR A 104 12.59 2.26 23.17
C THR A 104 12.44 2.70 21.71
N ASN A 105 13.55 3.04 21.04
CA ASN A 105 13.59 3.38 19.62
C ASN A 105 13.50 2.16 18.68
N GLY A 106 14.07 1.03 19.10
CA GLY A 106 14.21 -0.22 18.35
C GLY A 106 13.07 -1.20 18.61
N ARG A 107 12.13 -0.85 19.50
CA ARG A 107 10.92 -1.61 19.78
C ARG A 107 10.16 -1.74 18.47
N GLY A 108 9.82 -2.99 18.15
CA GLY A 108 9.10 -3.36 16.96
C GLY A 108 7.81 -2.55 16.80
N TYR A 109 7.26 -2.66 15.60
CA TYR A 109 6.03 -2.05 15.09
C TYR A 109 4.94 -1.62 16.11
N LYS A 110 4.73 -2.31 17.23
CA LYS A 110 3.86 -1.88 18.34
C LYS A 110 4.13 -0.43 18.80
N VAL A 111 5.40 0.01 18.89
CA VAL A 111 5.74 1.41 19.24
C VAL A 111 5.56 2.37 18.07
N ALA A 112 5.74 1.91 16.82
CA ALA A 112 5.43 2.73 15.62
C ALA A 112 3.93 2.97 15.45
N ARG A 113 3.09 2.02 15.92
CA ARG A 113 1.63 2.15 16.00
C ARG A 113 1.20 3.12 17.11
N SER A 114 1.94 3.17 18.21
CA SER A 114 1.75 4.13 19.32
C SER A 114 2.39 5.51 19.05
N SER A 115 3.26 5.62 18.05
CA SER A 115 3.90 6.88 17.70
C SER A 115 2.85 7.85 17.13
N PRO A 116 2.90 9.15 17.50
CA PRO A 116 1.97 10.14 16.97
C PRO A 116 1.94 10.10 15.42
N PRO A 117 0.73 10.06 14.82
CA PRO A 117 0.60 10.07 13.37
C PRO A 117 1.29 11.29 12.75
N ARG A 118 1.89 11.10 11.56
CA ARG A 118 2.54 12.17 10.79
C ARG A 118 1.58 12.72 9.73
N GLU A 119 1.92 13.86 9.15
CA GLU A 119 1.05 14.67 8.26
C GLU A 119 0.77 14.08 6.86
N GLY A 120 1.45 13.01 6.44
CA GLY A 120 1.29 12.49 5.08
C GLY A 120 -0.12 12.00 4.75
N ALA A 121 -0.44 11.83 3.47
CA ALA A 121 -1.81 11.53 3.02
C ALA A 121 -2.38 10.16 3.43
N ALA A 122 -1.54 9.14 3.70
CA ALA A 122 -2.02 7.79 3.99
C ALA A 122 -2.65 7.66 5.38
N LEU A 123 -3.95 7.36 5.43
CA LEU A 123 -4.73 7.30 6.68
C LEU A 123 -4.39 6.08 7.55
N LEU A 124 -4.03 4.95 6.94
CA LEU A 124 -3.74 3.70 7.67
C LEU A 124 -2.27 3.58 8.08
N GLN A 125 -1.61 4.72 8.34
CA GLN A 125 -0.24 4.77 8.81
C GLN A 125 -0.06 3.88 10.05
N GLY A 126 0.76 2.85 9.91
CA GLY A 126 1.01 1.92 10.99
C GLY A 126 -0.22 1.13 11.43
N ARG A 127 -1.20 0.90 10.55
CA ARG A 127 -2.38 0.01 10.77
C ARG A 127 -2.64 -0.96 9.63
N ALA A 128 -2.12 -0.67 8.43
CA ALA A 128 -2.26 -1.56 7.28
C ALA A 128 -1.38 -2.83 7.42
N VAL A 129 -2.00 -4.00 7.37
CA VAL A 129 -1.41 -5.34 7.41
C VAL A 129 -1.46 -5.98 6.03
N CYS A 130 -0.40 -6.65 5.62
CA CYS A 130 -0.39 -7.48 4.42
C CYS A 130 -1.11 -8.80 4.68
N GLY A 131 -2.23 -9.05 4.02
CA GLY A 131 -2.97 -10.31 4.18
C GLY A 131 -2.32 -11.55 3.54
N ARG A 132 -1.19 -11.40 2.83
CA ARG A 132 -0.41 -12.53 2.29
C ARG A 132 0.64 -13.07 3.26
N CYS A 133 1.31 -12.19 4.01
CA CYS A 133 2.42 -12.58 4.89
C CYS A 133 2.26 -12.13 6.34
N GLY A 134 1.13 -11.50 6.70
CA GLY A 134 0.83 -11.01 8.05
C GLY A 134 1.69 -9.84 8.53
N ARG A 135 2.60 -9.33 7.69
CA ARG A 135 3.49 -8.21 8.05
C ARG A 135 2.81 -6.87 7.75
N TYR A 136 3.06 -5.88 8.58
CA TYR A 136 2.61 -4.52 8.33
C TYR A 136 3.22 -3.91 7.06
N LEU A 137 2.38 -3.17 6.34
CA LEU A 137 2.72 -2.47 5.11
C LEU A 137 3.48 -1.18 5.45
N ARG A 138 4.54 -0.90 4.69
CA ARG A 138 5.25 0.39 4.74
C ARG A 138 4.51 1.41 3.89
N LEU A 139 4.67 2.68 4.24
CA LEU A 139 4.20 3.78 3.43
C LEU A 139 5.30 4.20 2.45
N ARG A 140 4.93 4.32 1.18
CA ARG A 140 5.73 4.98 0.16
C ARG A 140 4.93 6.15 -0.39
N TYR A 141 5.50 7.34 -0.32
CA TYR A 141 4.95 8.50 -0.99
C TYR A 141 5.64 8.69 -2.34
N ALA A 142 4.86 9.03 -3.36
CA ALA A 142 5.36 9.37 -4.68
C ALA A 142 4.67 10.63 -5.15
N THR A 143 5.44 11.66 -5.48
CA THR A 143 4.89 12.84 -6.14
C THR A 143 4.75 12.52 -7.63
N ARG A 144 3.52 12.48 -8.12
CA ARG A 144 3.21 12.25 -9.53
C ARG A 144 2.19 13.28 -9.98
N ARG A 145 2.44 13.90 -11.14
CA ARG A 145 1.49 14.84 -11.78
C ARG A 145 1.03 15.97 -10.82
N GLY A 146 1.95 16.51 -10.03
CA GLY A 146 1.68 17.56 -9.04
C GLY A 146 0.88 17.11 -7.81
N ARG A 147 0.55 15.82 -7.67
CA ARG A 147 -0.16 15.26 -6.52
C ARG A 147 0.74 14.29 -5.76
N GLN A 148 0.63 14.31 -4.44
CA GLN A 148 1.31 13.34 -3.58
C GLN A 148 0.46 12.08 -3.47
N GLU A 149 0.87 11.02 -4.16
CA GLU A 149 0.25 9.70 -4.05
C GLU A 149 0.86 8.94 -2.87
N ALA A 150 0.03 8.22 -2.13
CA ALA A 150 0.48 7.32 -1.09
C ALA A 150 0.25 5.86 -1.50
N TRP A 151 1.19 4.99 -1.13
CA TRP A 151 1.18 3.57 -1.46
C TRP A 151 1.49 2.74 -0.21
N TYR A 152 0.72 1.68 0.00
CA TYR A 152 0.96 0.65 1.00
C TYR A 152 1.78 -0.48 0.37
N VAL A 153 3.02 -0.65 0.82
CA VAL A 153 4.01 -1.54 0.19
C VAL A 153 4.52 -2.59 1.17
N CYS A 154 4.48 -3.85 0.75
CA CYS A 154 5.04 -4.99 1.46
C CYS A 154 6.30 -5.49 0.72
N ASP A 155 7.45 -4.90 1.05
CA ASP A 155 8.74 -5.08 0.38
C ASP A 155 9.87 -5.45 1.36
N ARG A 156 9.55 -5.84 2.61
CA ARG A 156 10.56 -6.23 3.60
C ARG A 156 11.37 -7.45 3.18
N ALA A 157 10.74 -8.43 2.54
CA ALA A 157 11.42 -9.62 2.05
C ALA A 157 12.42 -9.28 0.94
N GLN A 158 12.05 -8.35 0.05
CA GLN A 158 12.96 -7.78 -0.94
C GLN A 158 14.19 -7.12 -0.28
N GLY A 159 13.97 -6.23 0.70
CA GLY A 159 15.07 -5.53 1.36
C GLY A 159 15.98 -6.42 2.23
N ALA A 160 15.48 -7.54 2.74
CA ALA A 160 16.22 -8.43 3.63
C ALA A 160 16.85 -9.64 2.92
N HIS A 161 16.20 -10.16 1.87
CA HIS A 161 16.52 -11.43 1.23
C HIS A 161 16.58 -11.35 -0.31
N GLY A 162 16.33 -10.17 -0.91
CA GLY A 162 16.34 -10.00 -2.36
C GLY A 162 15.13 -10.60 -3.08
N GLU A 163 14.10 -11.01 -2.35
CA GLU A 163 12.87 -11.61 -2.91
C GLU A 163 12.00 -10.59 -3.66
N PRO A 164 11.07 -11.04 -4.52
CA PRO A 164 10.07 -10.16 -5.11
C PRO A 164 9.22 -9.41 -4.06
N THR A 165 8.76 -8.21 -4.40
CA THR A 165 7.83 -7.45 -3.56
C THR A 165 6.54 -8.25 -3.38
N CYS A 166 6.13 -8.46 -2.12
CA CYS A 166 4.95 -9.26 -1.80
C CYS A 166 3.66 -8.61 -2.31
N GLN A 167 3.42 -7.33 -1.97
CA GLN A 167 2.26 -6.55 -2.43
C GLN A 167 2.59 -5.05 -2.52
N SER A 168 1.97 -4.36 -3.48
CA SER A 168 1.98 -2.89 -3.57
C SER A 168 0.58 -2.39 -3.95
N ILE A 169 -0.01 -1.59 -3.06
CA ILE A 169 -1.42 -1.19 -3.10
C ILE A 169 -1.48 0.33 -3.06
N ALA A 170 -2.29 0.93 -3.95
CA ALA A 170 -2.50 2.37 -3.96
C ALA A 170 -3.34 2.77 -2.74
N GLY A 171 -2.94 3.82 -2.02
CA GLY A 171 -3.54 4.18 -0.75
C GLY A 171 -4.91 4.85 -0.88
N ALA A 172 -5.10 5.71 -1.87
CA ALA A 172 -6.30 6.55 -1.97
C ALA A 172 -7.63 5.76 -2.00
N PRO A 173 -7.81 4.73 -2.84
CA PRO A 173 -9.07 3.97 -2.85
C PRO A 173 -9.33 3.20 -1.56
N ILE A 174 -8.26 2.77 -0.88
CA ILE A 174 -8.35 2.06 0.40
C ILE A 174 -8.76 3.01 1.51
N ASP A 175 -8.10 4.17 1.58
CA ASP A 175 -8.34 5.20 2.58
C ASP A 175 -9.76 5.78 2.46
N GLU A 176 -10.25 5.95 1.23
CA GLU A 176 -11.63 6.35 0.95
C GLU A 176 -12.65 5.30 1.43
N ALA A 177 -12.44 4.02 1.07
CA ALA A 177 -13.34 2.94 1.48
C ALA A 177 -13.38 2.78 3.01
N VAL A 178 -12.22 2.80 3.68
CA VAL A 178 -12.16 2.71 5.15
C VAL A 178 -12.73 3.97 5.80
N GLY A 179 -12.46 5.16 5.26
CA GLY A 179 -13.03 6.41 5.76
C GLY A 179 -14.56 6.41 5.69
N ALA A 180 -15.13 5.94 4.56
CA ALA A 180 -16.57 5.81 4.40
C ALA A 180 -17.17 4.82 5.42
N LEU A 181 -16.51 3.69 5.66
CA LEU A 181 -16.94 2.72 6.67
C LEU A 181 -16.91 3.30 8.08
N VAL A 182 -15.83 4.01 8.44
CA VAL A 182 -15.72 4.64 9.78
C VAL A 182 -16.85 5.64 9.98
N VAL A 183 -17.14 6.47 8.98
CA VAL A 183 -18.26 7.42 9.03
C VAL A 183 -19.60 6.70 9.18
N ALA A 184 -19.84 5.63 8.42
CA ALA A 184 -21.08 4.85 8.51
C ALA A 184 -21.23 4.13 9.86
N SER A 185 -20.13 3.83 10.54
CA SER A 185 -20.13 3.14 11.84
C SER A 185 -20.34 4.10 13.03
N MET A 186 -20.11 5.40 12.87
CA MET A 186 -20.26 6.42 13.91
C MET A 186 -21.70 6.96 13.93
N THR A 187 -22.64 6.13 14.36
CA THR A 187 -24.06 6.50 14.50
C THR A 187 -24.45 6.82 15.94
N PRO A 188 -25.43 7.69 16.20
CA PRO A 188 -25.97 7.96 17.54
C PRO A 188 -26.28 6.68 18.34
N ALA A 189 -27.05 5.75 17.74
CA ALA A 189 -27.42 4.48 18.37
C ALA A 189 -26.20 3.61 18.75
N ALA A 190 -25.11 3.66 17.98
CA ALA A 190 -23.89 2.95 18.31
C ALA A 190 -23.14 3.58 19.50
N VAL A 191 -23.25 4.90 19.67
CA VAL A 191 -22.68 5.61 20.83
C VAL A 191 -23.53 5.40 22.07
N GLU A 192 -24.86 5.43 21.95
CA GLU A 192 -25.79 5.09 23.03
C GLU A 192 -25.51 3.69 23.59
N LEU A 193 -25.47 2.69 22.71
CA LEU A 193 -25.15 1.30 23.10
C LEU A 193 -23.76 1.20 23.76
N ALA A 194 -22.76 1.92 23.25
CA ALA A 194 -21.42 1.94 23.85
C ALA A 194 -21.42 2.57 25.26
N CYS A 195 -22.24 3.60 25.49
CA CYS A 195 -22.45 4.20 26.80
C CYS A 195 -23.18 3.26 27.76
N GLU A 196 -24.18 2.50 27.30
CA GLU A 196 -24.86 1.48 28.11
C GLU A 196 -23.92 0.35 28.51
N ILE A 197 -23.16 -0.20 27.57
CA ILE A 197 -22.14 -1.23 27.85
C ILE A 197 -21.13 -0.72 28.87
N ARG A 198 -20.73 0.55 28.76
CA ARG A 198 -19.82 1.18 29.73
C ARG A 198 -20.44 1.26 31.12
N ARG A 199 -21.69 1.71 31.24
CA ARG A 199 -22.41 1.77 32.53
C ARG A 199 -22.51 0.39 33.18
N GLU A 200 -22.77 -0.65 32.40
CA GLU A 200 -22.79 -2.03 32.88
C GLU A 200 -21.41 -2.48 33.39
N ILE A 201 -20.34 -2.12 32.68
CA ILE A 201 -18.96 -2.37 33.13
C ILE A 201 -18.67 -1.61 34.43
N GLU A 202 -19.05 -0.33 34.52
CA GLU A 202 -18.91 0.50 35.72
C GLU A 202 -19.66 -0.10 36.91
N ALA A 203 -20.91 -0.54 36.72
CA ALA A 203 -21.69 -1.20 37.77
C ALA A 203 -21.01 -2.46 38.31
N ARG A 204 -20.41 -3.28 37.44
CA ARG A 204 -19.63 -4.46 37.86
C ARG A 204 -18.34 -4.08 38.60
N HIS A 205 -17.70 -2.98 38.21
CA HIS A 205 -16.54 -2.46 38.94
C HIS A 205 -16.94 -1.95 40.33
N ASP A 206 -18.05 -1.24 40.45
CA ASP A 206 -18.59 -0.76 41.73
C ASP A 206 -18.94 -1.93 42.65
N GLU A 207 -19.55 -2.99 42.11
CA GLU A 207 -19.81 -4.22 42.85
C GLU A 207 -18.50 -4.87 43.33
N ALA A 208 -17.48 -4.94 42.46
CA ALA A 208 -16.16 -5.45 42.83
C ALA A 208 -15.47 -4.58 43.89
N ASP A 209 -15.56 -3.25 43.85
CA ASP A 209 -15.01 -2.37 44.90
C ASP A 209 -15.76 -2.56 46.23
N ARG A 210 -17.08 -2.73 46.21
CA ARG A 210 -17.86 -3.07 47.42
C ARG A 210 -17.39 -4.37 48.06
N LEU A 211 -17.10 -5.40 47.25
CA LEU A 211 -16.57 -6.66 47.76
C LEU A 211 -15.16 -6.49 48.35
N ARG A 212 -14.29 -5.70 47.72
CA ARG A 212 -12.95 -5.37 48.25
C ARG A 212 -13.03 -4.59 49.57
N LEU A 213 -13.95 -3.65 49.68
CA LEU A 213 -14.21 -2.91 50.92
C LEU A 213 -14.59 -3.84 52.07
N ARG A 214 -15.54 -4.77 51.84
CA ARG A 214 -15.91 -5.78 52.83
C ARG A 214 -14.74 -6.69 53.23
N ALA A 215 -13.86 -7.02 52.29
CA ALA A 215 -12.66 -7.81 52.57
C ALA A 215 -11.68 -7.03 53.48
N ILE A 216 -11.51 -5.73 53.25
CA ILE A 216 -10.70 -4.85 54.12
C ILE A 216 -11.31 -4.77 55.52
N GLU A 217 -12.63 -4.56 55.64
CA GLU A 217 -13.33 -4.50 56.93
C GLU A 217 -13.13 -5.79 57.74
N ARG A 218 -13.28 -6.96 57.09
CA ARG A 218 -13.04 -8.26 57.72
C ARG A 218 -11.59 -8.45 58.16
N ALA A 219 -10.64 -8.11 57.29
CA ALA A 219 -9.21 -8.21 57.60
C ALA A 219 -8.82 -7.26 58.75
N GLN A 220 -9.45 -6.10 58.83
CA GLN A 220 -9.24 -5.15 59.93
C GLN A 220 -9.78 -5.71 61.25
N PHE A 221 -11.01 -6.24 61.25
CA PHE A 221 -11.57 -6.88 62.44
C PHE A 221 -10.70 -8.04 62.94
N ASP A 222 -10.23 -8.92 62.04
CA ASP A 222 -9.35 -10.04 62.39
C ASP A 222 -8.01 -9.56 62.97
N ALA A 223 -7.43 -8.50 62.41
CA ALA A 223 -6.19 -7.91 62.92
C ALA A 223 -6.38 -7.29 64.31
N ASP A 224 -7.48 -6.57 64.54
CA ASP A 224 -7.82 -5.98 65.84
C ASP A 224 -8.08 -7.07 66.90
N LEU A 225 -8.72 -8.17 66.51
CA LEU A 225 -8.94 -9.31 67.41
C LEU A 225 -7.63 -10.01 67.78
N ALA A 226 -6.75 -10.26 66.80
CA ALA A 226 -5.43 -10.86 67.03
C ALA A 226 -4.56 -9.96 67.93
N GLN A 227 -4.61 -8.64 67.72
CA GLN A 227 -3.95 -7.67 68.58
C GLN A 227 -4.42 -7.80 70.03
N ARG A 228 -5.74 -7.81 70.28
CA ARG A 228 -6.29 -7.94 71.64
C ARG A 228 -5.86 -9.23 72.31
N ARG A 229 -5.82 -10.35 71.58
CA ARG A 229 -5.35 -11.64 72.11
C ARG A 229 -3.88 -11.57 72.53
N PHE A 230 -3.03 -11.01 71.68
CA PHE A 230 -1.61 -10.81 71.99
C PHE A 230 -1.41 -9.92 73.22
N MET A 231 -2.12 -8.80 73.30
CA MET A 231 -2.00 -7.85 74.41
C MET A 231 -2.49 -8.39 75.77
N LEU A 232 -3.29 -9.47 75.78
CA LEU A 232 -3.81 -10.10 76.99
C LEU A 232 -2.95 -11.28 77.48
N VAL A 233 -1.91 -11.69 76.75
CA VAL A 233 -1.07 -12.83 77.14
C VAL A 233 -0.14 -12.46 78.30
N ASP A 234 0.04 -13.37 79.25
CA ASP A 234 1.03 -13.21 80.32
C ASP A 234 2.46 -13.27 79.72
N PRO A 235 3.33 -12.27 79.98
CA PRO A 235 4.71 -12.26 79.48
C PRO A 235 5.55 -13.48 79.85
N ASN A 236 5.20 -14.20 80.92
CA ASN A 236 5.90 -15.42 81.33
C ASN A 236 5.62 -16.61 80.38
N ASN A 237 4.54 -16.56 79.59
CA ASN A 237 4.17 -17.60 78.63
C ASN A 237 4.79 -17.32 77.23
N ARG A 238 6.12 -17.27 77.18
CA ARG A 238 6.88 -16.81 76.00
C ARG A 238 6.51 -17.49 74.68
N LEU A 239 6.36 -18.82 74.67
CA LEU A 239 5.96 -19.58 73.48
C LEU A 239 4.58 -19.17 72.94
N VAL A 240 3.63 -18.86 73.84
CA VAL A 240 2.27 -18.43 73.48
C VAL A 240 2.31 -17.00 72.95
N ALA A 241 3.10 -16.13 73.57
CA ALA A 241 3.31 -14.76 73.10
C ALA A 241 3.91 -14.72 71.69
N ASP A 242 4.98 -15.49 71.43
CA ASP A 242 5.62 -15.56 70.11
C ASP A 242 4.63 -16.06 69.03
N THR A 243 3.77 -17.03 69.36
CA THR A 243 2.76 -17.56 68.44
C THR A 243 1.67 -16.52 68.13
N LEU A 244 1.17 -15.81 69.14
CA LEU A 244 0.15 -14.77 68.98
C LEU A 244 0.70 -13.52 68.27
N GLU A 245 1.98 -13.19 68.48
CA GLU A 245 2.67 -12.13 67.73
C GLU A 245 2.75 -12.49 66.24
N GLN A 246 3.12 -13.73 65.92
CA GLN A 246 3.17 -14.20 64.55
C GLN A 246 1.77 -14.16 63.90
N GLU A 247 0.73 -14.63 64.61
CA GLU A 247 -0.66 -14.56 64.14
C GLU A 247 -1.08 -13.10 63.87
N TRP A 248 -0.79 -12.17 64.79
CA TRP A 248 -1.11 -10.76 64.60
C TRP A 248 -0.38 -10.15 63.40
N ASN A 249 0.93 -10.43 63.24
CA ASN A 249 1.72 -9.99 62.10
C ASN A 249 1.16 -10.52 60.76
N ASP A 250 0.70 -11.76 60.72
CA ASP A 250 0.09 -12.35 59.52
C ASP A 250 -1.28 -11.72 59.19
N LYS A 251 -2.09 -11.39 60.20
CA LYS A 251 -3.33 -10.61 59.99
C LYS A 251 -3.06 -9.19 59.51
N LEU A 252 -2.02 -8.52 60.03
CA LEU A 252 -1.62 -7.19 59.57
C LEU A 252 -1.14 -7.20 58.11
N ARG A 253 -0.39 -8.23 57.69
CA ARG A 253 0.01 -8.42 56.28
C ARG A 253 -1.22 -8.62 55.39
N THR A 254 -2.16 -9.46 55.81
CA THR A 254 -3.41 -9.70 55.06
C THR A 254 -4.22 -8.40 54.88
N LEU A 255 -4.30 -7.55 55.91
CA LEU A 255 -4.93 -6.23 55.83
C LEU A 255 -4.19 -5.29 54.88
N ALA A 256 -2.85 -5.26 54.93
CA ALA A 256 -2.03 -4.45 54.05
C ALA A 256 -2.19 -4.86 52.58
N ASP A 257 -2.17 -6.17 52.30
CA ASP A 257 -2.36 -6.72 50.95
C ASP A 257 -3.75 -6.36 50.39
N ALA A 258 -4.80 -6.46 51.21
CA ALA A 258 -6.15 -6.11 50.80
C ALA A 258 -6.30 -4.61 50.47
N LYS A 259 -5.65 -3.73 51.25
CA LYS A 259 -5.62 -2.29 50.99
C LYS A 259 -4.84 -1.97 49.71
N GLU A 260 -3.66 -2.56 49.53
CA GLU A 260 -2.84 -2.35 48.33
C GLU A 260 -3.55 -2.85 47.07
N GLN A 261 -4.24 -3.99 47.13
CA GLN A 261 -5.00 -4.53 46.00
C GLN A 261 -6.12 -3.58 45.55
N ARG A 262 -6.80 -2.93 46.50
CA ARG A 262 -7.82 -1.91 46.19
C ARG A 262 -7.19 -0.67 45.57
N GLU A 263 -6.11 -0.15 46.14
CA GLU A 263 -5.41 1.03 45.60
C GLU A 263 -4.91 0.80 44.17
N ARG A 264 -4.30 -0.36 43.90
CA ARG A 264 -3.87 -0.76 42.55
C ARG A 264 -5.04 -0.82 41.56
N SER A 265 -6.20 -1.29 42.01
CA SER A 265 -7.42 -1.35 41.18
C SER A 265 -7.97 0.05 40.90
N GLN A 266 -8.06 0.91 41.92
CA GLN A 266 -8.52 2.30 41.79
C GLN A 266 -7.61 3.14 40.88
N GLN A 267 -6.30 2.92 40.91
CA GLN A 267 -5.35 3.61 40.03
C GLN A 267 -5.55 3.22 38.55
N GLN A 268 -6.06 2.03 38.28
CA GLN A 268 -6.35 1.56 36.91
C GLN A 268 -7.70 2.05 36.38
N GLU A 269 -8.61 2.54 37.24
CA GLU A 269 -10.05 2.67 36.95
C GLU A 269 -10.60 4.11 36.87
N ARG A 270 -9.76 5.14 36.64
CA ARG A 270 -10.21 6.55 36.62
C ARG A 270 -10.68 7.08 35.26
N LEU A 271 -11.81 6.59 34.74
CA LEU A 271 -12.56 7.30 33.69
C LEU A 271 -14.06 7.15 33.93
N ILE A 272 -14.66 8.11 34.64
CA ILE A 272 -16.11 8.22 34.84
C ILE A 272 -16.70 8.98 33.65
N LEU A 273 -17.69 8.39 32.98
CA LEU A 273 -18.44 9.02 31.89
C LEU A 273 -19.75 9.61 32.44
N ASP A 274 -19.78 10.92 32.65
CA ASP A 274 -20.99 11.65 33.07
C ASP A 274 -22.05 11.72 31.94
N ASP A 275 -23.32 11.89 32.31
CA ASP A 275 -24.46 12.07 31.41
C ASP A 275 -24.24 13.25 30.45
N ALA A 276 -23.67 14.36 30.94
CA ALA A 276 -23.31 15.51 30.10
C ALA A 276 -22.25 15.19 29.02
N ILE A 277 -21.35 14.24 29.30
CA ILE A 277 -20.35 13.79 28.32
C ILE A 277 -21.01 12.90 27.27
N ARG A 278 -22.00 12.08 27.65
CA ARG A 278 -22.77 11.26 26.71
C ARG A 278 -23.52 12.12 25.70
N ASP A 279 -24.28 13.10 26.16
CA ASP A 279 -25.10 13.94 25.28
C ASP A 279 -24.20 14.69 24.28
N ARG A 280 -23.03 15.14 24.74
CA ARG A 280 -22.01 15.73 23.89
C ARG A 280 -21.45 14.74 22.85
N LEU A 281 -21.18 13.49 23.24
CA LEU A 281 -20.70 12.46 22.31
C LEU A 281 -21.75 12.11 21.26
N ILE A 282 -23.04 12.05 21.64
CA ILE A 282 -24.15 11.81 20.72
C ILE A 282 -24.26 12.97 19.73
N ALA A 283 -24.28 14.22 20.21
CA ALA A 283 -24.30 15.41 19.34
C ALA A 283 -23.12 15.42 18.34
N MET A 284 -21.92 15.07 18.81
CA MET A 284 -20.73 14.98 17.96
C MET A 284 -20.83 13.91 16.86
N THR A 285 -21.65 12.87 17.01
CA THR A 285 -21.82 11.85 15.97
C THR A 285 -22.58 12.38 14.76
N ALA A 286 -23.56 13.27 14.96
CA ALA A 286 -24.29 13.93 13.88
C ALA A 286 -23.34 14.77 13.01
N ASP A 287 -22.40 15.46 13.65
CA ASP A 287 -21.42 16.32 12.97
C ASP A 287 -20.19 15.57 12.45
N PHE A 288 -19.96 14.33 12.89
CA PHE A 288 -18.76 13.55 12.56
C PHE A 288 -18.58 13.36 11.05
N LYS A 289 -19.69 13.11 10.32
CA LYS A 289 -19.66 12.96 8.85
C LYS A 289 -19.18 14.24 8.17
N THR A 290 -19.64 15.39 8.63
CA THR A 290 -19.28 16.71 8.11
C THR A 290 -17.81 17.00 8.41
N LEU A 291 -17.39 16.79 9.66
CA LEU A 291 -16.01 16.97 10.12
C LEU A 291 -15.03 16.07 9.36
N TRP A 292 -15.36 14.79 9.15
CA TRP A 292 -14.48 13.85 8.46
C TRP A 292 -14.23 14.25 7.00
N ARG A 293 -15.28 14.75 6.33
CA ARG A 293 -15.25 15.18 4.93
C ARG A 293 -14.66 16.57 4.72
N ASP A 294 -14.56 17.39 5.77
CA ASP A 294 -14.02 18.75 5.68
C ASP A 294 -12.55 18.73 5.19
N PRO A 295 -12.23 19.30 4.02
CA PRO A 295 -10.86 19.38 3.52
C PRO A 295 -9.88 20.10 4.45
N SER A 296 -10.37 20.99 5.33
CA SER A 296 -9.55 21.74 6.30
C SER A 296 -8.96 20.84 7.39
N LEU A 297 -9.61 19.71 7.69
CA LEU A 297 -9.16 18.76 8.70
C LEU A 297 -7.83 18.13 8.27
N ALA A 298 -6.81 18.28 9.09
CA ALA A 298 -5.49 17.78 8.76
C ALA A 298 -5.49 16.24 8.74
N ASN A 299 -4.76 15.63 7.79
CA ASN A 299 -4.62 14.16 7.74
C ASN A 299 -4.02 13.58 9.03
N ARG A 300 -3.22 14.37 9.75
CA ARG A 300 -2.72 14.00 11.08
C ARG A 300 -3.85 13.73 12.08
N GLU A 301 -4.92 14.53 12.03
CA GLU A 301 -6.08 14.44 12.92
C GLU A 301 -6.99 13.29 12.50
N ARG A 302 -7.26 13.13 11.20
CA ARG A 302 -7.98 11.95 10.68
C ARG A 302 -7.34 10.64 11.13
N LYS A 303 -6.01 10.56 11.09
CA LYS A 303 -5.27 9.38 11.57
C LYS A 303 -5.40 9.17 13.07
N ARG A 304 -5.44 10.25 13.87
CA ARG A 304 -5.65 10.16 15.33
C ARG A 304 -7.05 9.66 15.64
N LEU A 305 -8.08 10.15 14.96
CA LEU A 305 -9.44 9.66 15.11
C LEU A 305 -9.53 8.18 14.72
N LEU A 306 -9.02 7.83 13.55
CA LEU A 306 -8.96 6.43 13.08
C LEU A 306 -8.19 5.55 14.07
N ALA A 307 -7.21 6.11 14.79
CA ALA A 307 -6.44 5.37 15.77
C ALA A 307 -7.23 4.90 16.99
N TYR A 308 -8.31 5.59 17.35
CA TYR A 308 -9.21 5.20 18.43
C TYR A 308 -10.24 4.16 17.97
N ILE A 309 -10.65 4.21 16.71
CA ILE A 309 -11.75 3.39 16.18
C ILE A 309 -11.22 2.04 15.65
N VAL A 310 -10.12 2.08 14.90
CA VAL A 310 -9.59 0.94 14.14
C VAL A 310 -8.36 0.35 14.81
N GLU A 311 -8.41 -0.95 15.05
CA GLU A 311 -7.31 -1.74 15.57
C GLU A 311 -6.25 -1.93 14.47
N ASP A 312 -6.62 -2.60 13.38
CA ASP A 312 -5.83 -2.73 12.16
C ASP A 312 -6.69 -3.04 10.93
N VAL A 313 -6.06 -2.95 9.76
CA VAL A 313 -6.71 -3.20 8.46
C VAL A 313 -5.84 -4.14 7.64
N THR A 314 -6.36 -5.33 7.33
CA THR A 314 -5.66 -6.32 6.51
C THR A 314 -6.03 -6.14 5.04
N LEU A 315 -5.01 -5.96 4.20
CA LEU A 315 -5.16 -5.71 2.76
C LEU A 315 -4.67 -6.90 1.93
N VAL A 316 -5.54 -7.36 1.03
CA VAL A 316 -5.24 -8.41 0.05
C VAL A 316 -5.55 -7.90 -1.35
N LYS A 317 -4.49 -7.65 -2.13
CA LYS A 317 -4.61 -7.27 -3.53
C LYS A 317 -4.88 -8.50 -4.39
N LEU A 318 -5.90 -8.39 -5.22
CA LEU A 318 -6.32 -9.39 -6.21
C LEU A 318 -6.06 -8.81 -7.61
N PRO A 319 -4.89 -9.09 -8.22
CA PRO A 319 -4.51 -8.48 -9.49
C PRO A 319 -5.45 -8.85 -10.65
N ASP A 320 -5.92 -10.10 -10.67
CA ASP A 320 -6.74 -10.64 -11.76
C ASP A 320 -8.13 -10.01 -11.80
N GLU A 321 -8.71 -9.76 -10.61
CA GLU A 321 -9.99 -9.07 -10.45
C GLU A 321 -9.86 -7.54 -10.56
N GLY A 322 -8.63 -7.00 -10.49
CA GLY A 322 -8.42 -5.55 -10.42
C GLY A 322 -8.88 -4.92 -9.11
N THR A 323 -9.08 -5.70 -8.04
CA THR A 323 -9.61 -5.24 -6.74
C THR A 323 -8.61 -5.41 -5.60
N THR A 324 -8.91 -4.81 -4.46
CA THR A 324 -8.25 -5.09 -3.18
C THR A 324 -9.33 -5.37 -2.12
N LYS A 325 -9.26 -6.53 -1.49
CA LYS A 325 -10.07 -6.87 -0.31
C LYS A 325 -9.46 -6.21 0.93
N ILE A 326 -10.32 -5.63 1.75
CA ILE A 326 -9.99 -4.83 2.92
C ILE A 326 -10.72 -5.43 4.11
N HIS A 327 -10.00 -6.07 5.03
CA HIS A 327 -10.58 -6.56 6.28
C HIS A 327 -10.26 -5.58 7.39
N VAL A 328 -11.26 -4.87 7.90
CA VAL A 328 -11.15 -3.89 8.97
C VAL A 328 -11.47 -4.56 10.29
N ARG A 329 -10.57 -4.44 11.26
CA ARG A 329 -10.82 -4.85 12.65
C ARG A 329 -10.94 -3.62 13.52
N PHE A 330 -12.08 -3.48 14.17
CA PHE A 330 -12.33 -2.40 15.13
C PHE A 330 -11.73 -2.72 16.49
N LYS A 331 -11.47 -1.68 17.29
CA LYS A 331 -10.99 -1.86 18.66
C LYS A 331 -11.96 -2.63 19.56
N ALA A 332 -13.26 -2.56 19.26
CA ALA A 332 -14.30 -3.33 19.93
C ALA A 332 -14.37 -4.81 19.48
N GLY A 333 -13.41 -5.30 18.67
CA GLY A 333 -13.35 -6.68 18.22
C GLY A 333 -14.21 -7.01 17.00
N LYS A 334 -15.20 -6.17 16.65
CA LYS A 334 -15.98 -6.30 15.40
C LYS A 334 -15.05 -6.30 14.19
N THR A 335 -15.36 -7.13 13.20
CA THR A 335 -14.65 -7.17 11.91
C THR A 335 -15.61 -6.92 10.77
N GLU A 336 -15.14 -6.20 9.75
CA GLU A 336 -15.89 -5.96 8.52
C GLU A 336 -15.00 -6.13 7.30
N THR A 337 -15.59 -6.53 6.19
CA THR A 337 -14.87 -6.75 4.93
C THR A 337 -15.44 -5.86 3.84
N LEU A 338 -14.56 -5.12 3.18
CA LEU A 338 -14.87 -4.25 2.05
C LEU A 338 -14.03 -4.65 0.84
N THR A 339 -14.44 -4.16 -0.33
CA THR A 339 -13.66 -4.30 -1.56
C THR A 339 -13.51 -2.92 -2.21
N ALA A 340 -12.28 -2.57 -2.60
CA ALA A 340 -11.98 -1.35 -3.34
C ALA A 340 -11.40 -1.68 -4.72
N GLN A 341 -11.75 -0.86 -5.72
CA GLN A 341 -11.20 -0.96 -7.06
C GLN A 341 -9.76 -0.43 -7.10
N ASN A 342 -8.85 -1.18 -7.70
CA ASN A 342 -7.49 -0.71 -7.89
C ASN A 342 -7.46 0.39 -8.97
N PRO A 343 -6.62 1.43 -8.82
CA PRO A 343 -6.43 2.39 -9.89
C PRO A 343 -5.90 1.68 -11.13
N LYS A 344 -6.43 2.09 -12.30
CA LYS A 344 -5.93 1.59 -13.59
C LYS A 344 -4.43 1.88 -13.68
N THR A 345 -3.69 0.89 -14.17
CA THR A 345 -2.27 1.04 -14.46
C THR A 345 -2.07 2.08 -15.57
N SER A 346 -0.87 2.65 -15.66
CA SER A 346 -0.56 3.61 -16.74
C SER A 346 -0.75 3.00 -18.14
N ALA A 347 -0.57 1.69 -18.29
CA ALA A 347 -0.81 1.00 -19.55
C ALA A 347 -2.31 0.90 -19.85
N GLN A 348 -3.12 0.55 -18.86
CA GLN A 348 -4.58 0.48 -19.00
C GLN A 348 -5.20 1.86 -19.29
N HIS A 349 -4.67 2.95 -18.73
CA HIS A 349 -5.13 4.31 -19.04
C HIS A 349 -4.86 4.75 -20.48
N VAL A 350 -3.80 4.21 -21.10
CA VAL A 350 -3.36 4.58 -22.46
C VAL A 350 -3.86 3.58 -23.50
N LYS A 351 -4.42 2.44 -23.07
CA LYS A 351 -4.97 1.41 -23.95
C LYS A 351 -6.11 1.99 -24.76
N THR A 352 -6.07 1.77 -26.08
CA THR A 352 -7.16 2.12 -26.99
C THR A 352 -8.42 1.37 -26.59
N GLN A 353 -9.57 2.06 -26.57
CA GLN A 353 -10.84 1.46 -26.20
C GLN A 353 -11.31 0.46 -27.27
N PRO A 354 -11.99 -0.64 -26.88
CA PRO A 354 -12.46 -1.67 -27.83
C PRO A 354 -13.28 -1.12 -28.99
N GLU A 355 -14.13 -0.12 -28.74
CA GLU A 355 -15.01 0.51 -29.74
C GLU A 355 -14.20 1.21 -30.84
N VAL A 356 -13.04 1.78 -30.47
CA VAL A 356 -12.11 2.40 -31.43
C VAL A 356 -11.36 1.31 -32.21
N LEU A 357 -11.08 0.16 -31.60
CA LEU A 357 -10.46 -0.96 -32.30
C LEU A 357 -11.41 -1.55 -33.34
N GLU A 358 -12.69 -1.76 -33.00
CA GLU A 358 -13.71 -2.22 -33.94
C GLU A 358 -13.93 -1.23 -35.09
N LEU A 359 -13.87 0.07 -34.80
CA LEU A 359 -13.95 1.09 -35.83
C LEU A 359 -12.74 1.04 -36.77
N ILE A 360 -11.52 0.93 -36.24
CA ILE A 360 -10.31 0.76 -37.06
C ILE A 360 -10.43 -0.51 -37.91
N ASP A 361 -10.89 -1.60 -37.30
CA ASP A 361 -11.07 -2.89 -37.97
C ASP A 361 -12.01 -2.78 -39.17
N LYS A 362 -13.17 -2.13 -39.02
CA LYS A 362 -14.10 -1.88 -40.14
C LYS A 362 -13.51 -0.96 -41.21
N LEU A 363 -12.83 0.11 -40.80
CA LEU A 363 -12.31 1.07 -41.77
C LEU A 363 -11.15 0.51 -42.61
N LEU A 364 -10.42 -0.49 -42.10
CA LEU A 364 -9.34 -1.18 -42.84
C LEU A 364 -9.83 -1.93 -44.09
N ASP A 365 -11.14 -2.14 -44.25
CA ASP A 365 -11.70 -2.79 -45.44
C ASP A 365 -11.49 -1.95 -46.72
N ASP A 366 -11.60 -0.62 -46.61
CA ASP A 366 -11.60 0.29 -47.77
C ASP A 366 -10.67 1.51 -47.62
N HIS A 367 -10.05 1.74 -46.45
CA HIS A 367 -9.26 2.94 -46.18
C HIS A 367 -7.81 2.64 -45.80
N THR A 368 -6.88 3.50 -46.22
CA THR A 368 -5.48 3.44 -45.79
C THR A 368 -5.33 3.90 -44.34
N CYS A 369 -4.24 3.51 -43.67
CA CYS A 369 -3.98 3.95 -42.28
C CYS A 369 -3.95 5.49 -42.13
N SER A 370 -3.53 6.22 -43.16
CA SER A 370 -3.52 7.69 -43.19
C SER A 370 -4.95 8.26 -43.26
N GLN A 371 -5.81 7.68 -44.11
CA GLN A 371 -7.22 8.05 -44.20
C GLN A 371 -7.99 7.70 -42.92
N ILE A 372 -7.72 6.53 -42.33
CA ILE A 372 -8.28 6.13 -41.04
C ILE A 372 -7.87 7.12 -39.94
N ALA A 373 -6.59 7.52 -39.90
CA ALA A 373 -6.13 8.50 -38.94
C ALA A 373 -6.86 9.84 -39.06
N GLN A 374 -7.08 10.33 -40.30
CA GLN A 374 -7.87 11.53 -40.56
C GLN A 374 -9.31 11.37 -40.09
N LEU A 375 -10.00 10.30 -40.52
CA LEU A 375 -11.38 10.00 -40.12
C LEU A 375 -11.56 9.94 -38.59
N LEU A 376 -10.63 9.29 -37.88
CA LEU A 376 -10.66 9.24 -36.41
C LEU A 376 -10.49 10.62 -35.80
N ASN A 377 -9.55 11.43 -36.32
CA ASN A 377 -9.30 12.77 -35.83
C ASN A 377 -10.49 13.71 -36.07
N ASP A 378 -11.13 13.62 -37.24
CA ASP A 378 -12.28 14.42 -37.67
C ASP A 378 -13.52 14.09 -36.84
N ARG A 379 -13.70 12.82 -36.47
CA ARG A 379 -14.73 12.38 -35.51
C ARG A 379 -14.43 12.77 -34.06
N GLY A 380 -13.36 13.51 -33.80
CA GLY A 380 -12.96 13.92 -32.45
C GLY A 380 -12.34 12.81 -31.60
N ILE A 381 -12.15 11.61 -32.15
CA ILE A 381 -11.53 10.49 -31.44
C ILE A 381 -10.04 10.77 -31.28
N ARG A 382 -9.50 10.47 -30.10
CA ARG A 382 -8.10 10.74 -29.75
C ARG A 382 -7.38 9.47 -29.31
N PRO A 383 -6.07 9.34 -29.61
CA PRO A 383 -5.28 8.22 -29.10
C PRO A 383 -5.27 8.17 -27.57
N GLY A 384 -5.18 6.97 -26.99
CA GLY A 384 -5.14 6.82 -25.51
C GLY A 384 -3.95 7.55 -24.85
N GLY A 385 -2.90 7.87 -25.62
CA GLY A 385 -1.79 8.70 -25.15
C GLY A 385 -2.18 10.12 -24.72
N CYS A 386 -3.33 10.64 -25.19
CA CYS A 386 -3.83 11.98 -24.87
C CYS A 386 -4.27 12.14 -23.41
N VAL A 387 -4.52 11.02 -22.72
CA VAL A 387 -4.84 10.99 -21.28
C VAL A 387 -3.64 11.43 -20.42
N ARG A 388 -2.43 11.50 -20.99
CA ARG A 388 -1.24 11.98 -20.28
C ARG A 388 -1.25 13.51 -20.17
N PRO A 389 -0.91 14.08 -19.00
CA PRO A 389 -0.78 15.53 -18.85
C PRO A 389 0.18 16.13 -19.89
N GLY A 390 -0.19 17.27 -20.46
CA GLY A 390 0.60 17.96 -21.50
C GLY A 390 0.58 17.29 -22.88
N LYS A 391 -0.23 16.24 -23.08
CA LYS A 391 -0.33 15.49 -24.35
C LYS A 391 -1.74 15.46 -24.93
N SER A 392 -2.63 16.35 -24.49
CA SER A 392 -4.03 16.42 -24.94
C SER A 392 -4.17 16.67 -26.45
N ASN A 393 -3.21 17.33 -27.08
CA ASN A 393 -3.24 17.67 -28.51
C ASN A 393 -2.68 16.55 -29.42
N ILE A 394 -2.37 15.37 -28.89
CA ILE A 394 -1.92 14.25 -29.72
C ILE A 394 -3.07 13.80 -30.62
N ARG A 395 -2.77 13.56 -31.91
CA ARG A 395 -3.70 13.10 -32.93
C ARG A 395 -3.30 11.72 -33.45
N PHE A 396 -4.22 11.01 -34.10
CA PHE A 396 -3.85 9.83 -34.86
C PHE A 396 -2.98 10.22 -36.05
N ASP A 397 -1.97 9.39 -36.32
CA ASP A 397 -1.16 9.40 -37.53
C ASP A 397 -1.16 7.97 -38.11
N ALA A 398 -0.71 7.83 -39.36
CA ALA A 398 -0.72 6.54 -40.06
C ALA A 398 0.07 5.46 -39.30
N LEU A 399 1.20 5.84 -38.70
CA LEU A 399 2.07 4.93 -37.93
C LEU A 399 1.37 4.41 -36.67
N ARG A 400 0.64 5.26 -35.94
CA ARG A 400 -0.14 4.86 -34.76
C ARG A 400 -1.27 3.92 -35.13
N VAL A 401 -2.00 4.18 -36.21
CA VAL A 401 -3.07 3.29 -36.67
C VAL A 401 -2.50 1.93 -37.07
N SER A 402 -1.42 1.93 -37.85
CA SER A 402 -0.71 0.71 -38.25
C SER A 402 -0.21 -0.07 -37.04
N TYR A 403 0.42 0.60 -36.07
CA TYR A 403 0.87 -0.03 -34.83
C TYR A 403 -0.29 -0.61 -34.01
N ILE A 404 -1.42 0.09 -33.90
CA ILE A 404 -2.61 -0.41 -33.22
C ILE A 404 -3.17 -1.65 -33.93
N ALA A 405 -3.28 -1.62 -35.25
CA ALA A 405 -3.76 -2.75 -36.04
C ALA A 405 -2.86 -3.98 -35.85
N GLN A 406 -1.53 -3.82 -36.01
CA GLN A 406 -0.56 -4.91 -35.82
C GLN A 406 -0.56 -5.46 -34.40
N ARG A 407 -0.55 -4.59 -33.38
CA ARG A 407 -0.53 -4.97 -31.96
C ARG A 407 -1.76 -5.80 -31.56
N ASN A 408 -2.89 -5.58 -32.22
CA ASN A 408 -4.16 -6.28 -31.95
C ASN A 408 -4.45 -7.38 -32.98
N GLY A 409 -3.50 -7.70 -33.87
CA GLY A 409 -3.65 -8.79 -34.85
C GLY A 409 -4.70 -8.54 -35.93
N LEU A 410 -5.02 -7.28 -36.23
CA LEU A 410 -5.97 -6.95 -37.29
C LEU A 410 -5.34 -7.21 -38.66
N ARG A 411 -6.10 -7.83 -39.58
CA ARG A 411 -5.65 -8.04 -40.97
C ARG A 411 -5.42 -6.70 -41.66
N SER A 412 -4.34 -6.60 -42.44
CA SER A 412 -4.01 -5.37 -43.14
C SER A 412 -5.00 -5.07 -44.27
N CYS A 413 -5.15 -3.79 -44.63
CA CYS A 413 -5.98 -3.38 -45.78
C CYS A 413 -5.59 -4.11 -47.07
N ARG A 414 -4.27 -4.33 -47.29
CA ARG A 414 -3.77 -5.08 -48.44
C ARG A 414 -4.30 -6.51 -48.44
N ASP A 415 -4.22 -7.21 -47.31
CA ASP A 415 -4.62 -8.63 -47.23
C ASP A 415 -6.13 -8.77 -47.46
N ARG A 416 -6.93 -7.86 -46.89
CA ARG A 416 -8.39 -7.82 -47.08
C ARG A 416 -8.78 -7.58 -48.54
N LEU A 417 -8.12 -6.62 -49.20
CA LEU A 417 -8.34 -6.35 -50.62
C LEU A 417 -7.92 -7.55 -51.48
N ARG A 418 -6.83 -8.24 -51.12
CA ARG A 418 -6.39 -9.48 -51.79
C ARG A 418 -7.41 -10.60 -51.64
N GLU A 419 -7.98 -10.79 -50.45
CA GLU A 419 -9.05 -11.77 -50.20
C GLU A 419 -10.32 -11.47 -51.01
N ARG A 420 -10.62 -10.18 -51.24
CA ARG A 420 -11.70 -9.74 -52.13
C ARG A 420 -11.41 -9.93 -53.64
N GLY A 421 -10.26 -10.51 -54.00
CA GLY A 421 -9.89 -10.77 -55.40
C GLY A 421 -9.15 -9.64 -56.10
N MET A 422 -8.77 -8.56 -55.39
CA MET A 422 -8.05 -7.44 -56.00
C MET A 422 -6.63 -7.85 -56.40
N LEU A 423 -6.20 -7.40 -57.58
CA LEU A 423 -4.95 -7.83 -58.21
C LEU A 423 -3.86 -6.77 -58.10
N THR A 424 -2.59 -7.19 -58.12
CA THR A 424 -1.47 -6.25 -58.30
C THR A 424 -1.50 -5.67 -59.71
N LYS A 425 -0.77 -4.56 -59.95
CA LYS A 425 -0.72 -3.93 -61.29
C LYS A 425 -0.26 -4.92 -62.38
N GLU A 426 0.69 -5.80 -62.07
CA GLU A 426 1.21 -6.81 -62.99
C GLU A 426 0.17 -7.90 -63.26
N GLN A 427 -0.50 -8.38 -62.21
CA GLN A 427 -1.53 -9.42 -62.32
C GLN A 427 -2.76 -8.90 -63.07
N ALA A 428 -3.20 -7.67 -62.79
CA ALA A 428 -4.33 -7.04 -63.46
C ALA A 428 -4.02 -6.78 -64.95
N ALA A 429 -2.82 -6.27 -65.26
CA ALA A 429 -2.38 -6.06 -66.64
C ALA A 429 -2.32 -7.37 -67.43
N SER A 430 -1.78 -8.43 -66.80
CA SER A 430 -1.71 -9.77 -67.40
C SER A 430 -3.09 -10.36 -67.63
N ARG A 431 -4.01 -10.25 -66.66
CA ARG A 431 -5.40 -10.75 -66.79
C ARG A 431 -6.18 -10.05 -67.90
N LEU A 432 -5.90 -8.77 -68.14
CA LEU A 432 -6.53 -7.97 -69.20
C LEU A 432 -5.81 -8.04 -70.55
N GLY A 433 -4.64 -8.69 -70.64
CA GLY A 433 -3.84 -8.73 -71.86
C GLY A 433 -3.30 -7.37 -72.30
N ILE A 434 -3.04 -6.45 -71.36
CA ILE A 434 -2.58 -5.08 -71.64
C ILE A 434 -1.24 -4.76 -70.97
N HIS A 435 -0.57 -3.70 -71.44
CA HIS A 435 0.61 -3.18 -70.76
C HIS A 435 0.22 -2.38 -69.49
N VAL A 436 1.07 -2.37 -68.46
CA VAL A 436 0.82 -1.66 -67.19
C VAL A 436 0.51 -0.17 -67.40
N ALA A 437 1.18 0.48 -68.36
CA ALA A 437 0.90 1.88 -68.71
C ALA A 437 -0.53 2.08 -69.25
N THR A 438 -1.07 1.10 -69.98
CA THR A 438 -2.46 1.12 -70.46
C THR A 438 -3.44 0.94 -69.30
N LEU A 439 -3.14 0.06 -68.34
CA LEU A 439 -3.94 -0.12 -67.12
C LEU A 439 -4.04 1.19 -66.32
N ILE A 440 -2.91 1.88 -66.10
CA ILE A 440 -2.89 3.18 -65.40
C ILE A 440 -3.79 4.18 -66.11
N ARG A 441 -3.69 4.28 -67.44
CA ARG A 441 -4.54 5.16 -68.24
C ARG A 441 -6.02 4.78 -68.11
N TRP A 442 -6.36 3.50 -68.12
CA TRP A 442 -7.74 3.04 -67.93
C TRP A 442 -8.32 3.40 -66.57
N VAL A 443 -7.49 3.41 -65.53
CA VAL A 443 -7.90 3.88 -64.21
C VAL A 443 -8.16 5.38 -64.20
N GLU A 444 -7.34 6.20 -64.88
CA GLU A 444 -7.59 7.65 -65.01
C GLU A 444 -8.93 7.95 -65.70
N TYR A 445 -9.30 7.12 -66.68
CA TYR A 445 -10.60 7.21 -67.34
C TYR A 445 -11.74 6.54 -66.56
N GLY A 446 -11.45 5.80 -65.48
CA GLY A 446 -12.46 5.15 -64.62
C GLY A 446 -13.02 3.84 -65.18
N LEU A 447 -12.33 3.21 -66.13
CA LEU A 447 -12.69 1.90 -66.68
C LEU A 447 -12.29 0.74 -65.75
N VAL A 448 -11.28 0.96 -64.92
CA VAL A 448 -10.83 0.01 -63.89
C VAL A 448 -10.78 0.77 -62.57
N LYS A 449 -11.34 0.18 -61.50
CA LYS A 449 -11.24 0.76 -60.17
C LYS A 449 -9.90 0.39 -59.54
N ARG A 450 -9.28 1.35 -58.86
CA ARG A 450 -8.10 1.12 -58.01
C ARG A 450 -8.46 1.38 -56.55
N HIS A 451 -7.89 0.57 -55.68
CA HIS A 451 -8.06 0.64 -54.23
C HIS A 451 -6.70 0.85 -53.59
N ALA A 452 -6.55 1.94 -52.84
CA ALA A 452 -5.32 2.24 -52.13
C ALA A 452 -5.23 1.38 -50.87
N TYR A 453 -4.09 0.71 -50.66
CA TYR A 453 -3.85 -0.01 -49.40
C TYR A 453 -2.75 0.65 -48.55
N ASN A 454 -1.98 1.57 -49.14
CA ASN A 454 -1.12 2.53 -48.47
C ASN A 454 -1.07 3.82 -49.32
N ASP A 455 -0.31 4.82 -48.88
CA ASP A 455 -0.30 6.13 -49.55
C ASP A 455 0.41 6.15 -50.92
N TYR A 456 1.05 5.05 -51.31
CA TYR A 456 1.88 4.97 -52.52
C TYR A 456 1.54 3.80 -53.45
N ALA A 457 0.66 2.89 -53.04
CA ALA A 457 0.43 1.62 -53.71
C ALA A 457 -1.05 1.22 -53.70
N PHE A 458 -1.44 0.59 -54.81
CA PHE A 458 -2.82 0.29 -55.15
C PHE A 458 -2.97 -1.17 -55.58
N LEU A 459 -4.15 -1.72 -55.33
CA LEU A 459 -4.64 -2.94 -55.96
C LEU A 459 -5.78 -2.58 -56.91
N TYR A 460 -6.02 -3.44 -57.89
CA TYR A 460 -6.91 -3.16 -59.01
C TYR A 460 -8.06 -4.17 -59.04
N GLU A 461 -9.26 -3.65 -59.24
CA GLU A 461 -10.49 -4.42 -59.38
C GLU A 461 -10.71 -4.70 -60.86
N VAL A 462 -10.55 -5.95 -61.26
CA VAL A 462 -10.81 -6.38 -62.63
C VAL A 462 -12.15 -7.12 -62.62
N PRO A 463 -13.20 -6.63 -63.31
CA PRO A 463 -14.48 -7.33 -63.39
C PRO A 463 -14.30 -8.71 -64.00
N ASP A 464 -14.90 -9.74 -63.39
CA ASP A 464 -14.88 -11.10 -63.93
C ASP A 464 -15.81 -11.25 -65.16
N SER A 465 -16.84 -10.43 -65.24
CA SER A 465 -17.81 -10.39 -66.33
C SER A 465 -17.68 -9.07 -67.11
N ASP A 466 -17.46 -9.19 -68.42
CA ASP A 466 -17.24 -8.10 -69.39
C ASP A 466 -16.06 -7.17 -69.06
N PRO A 467 -14.82 -7.70 -68.98
CA PRO A 467 -13.66 -6.86 -68.74
C PRO A 467 -13.44 -5.88 -69.90
N PRO A 468 -13.02 -4.63 -69.63
CA PRO A 468 -12.75 -3.67 -70.69
C PRO A 468 -11.70 -4.24 -71.65
N THR A 469 -12.01 -4.22 -72.94
CA THR A 469 -11.12 -4.73 -73.98
C THR A 469 -10.26 -3.64 -74.56
N LYS A 470 -9.03 -3.97 -74.94
CA LYS A 470 -8.14 -3.04 -75.62
C LYS A 470 -8.53 -2.98 -77.09
N HIS A 471 -9.02 -1.83 -77.53
CA HIS A 471 -9.23 -1.54 -78.94
C HIS A 471 -8.71 -0.14 -79.26
N SER A 472 -8.32 0.07 -80.51
CA SER A 472 -7.90 1.38 -81.02
C SER A 472 -8.73 1.69 -82.27
N SER A 473 -9.77 2.50 -82.11
CA SER A 473 -10.61 3.00 -83.19
C SER A 473 -10.64 4.52 -83.13
N ARG A 474 -10.59 5.17 -84.30
CA ARG A 474 -10.76 6.63 -84.41
C ARG A 474 -12.16 7.07 -83.98
N TRP A 475 -13.14 6.18 -84.10
CA TRP A 475 -14.57 6.39 -83.88
C TRP A 475 -15.06 5.95 -82.51
N ASP A 476 -14.23 5.20 -81.77
CA ASP A 476 -14.53 4.72 -80.43
C ASP A 476 -13.31 5.00 -79.53
N ARG A 477 -13.20 6.25 -79.09
CA ARG A 477 -12.06 6.70 -78.30
C ARG A 477 -12.23 6.24 -76.86
N LEU A 478 -11.11 6.05 -76.17
CA LEU A 478 -11.09 5.69 -74.75
C LEU A 478 -11.94 6.63 -73.87
N THR A 479 -12.00 7.92 -74.24
CA THR A 479 -12.83 8.94 -73.60
C THR A 479 -14.33 8.67 -73.74
N ASP A 480 -14.77 8.13 -74.87
CA ASP A 480 -16.18 7.92 -75.19
C ASP A 480 -16.70 6.68 -74.45
N ARG A 481 -15.92 5.60 -74.45
CA ARG A 481 -16.17 4.41 -73.62
C ARG A 481 -16.23 4.70 -72.13
N ALA A 482 -15.32 5.57 -71.67
CA ALA A 482 -15.29 5.97 -70.28
C ALA A 482 -16.56 6.71 -69.87
N LYS A 483 -17.13 7.53 -70.78
CA LYS A 483 -18.44 8.16 -70.55
C LYS A 483 -19.56 7.12 -70.46
N VAL A 484 -19.59 6.16 -71.39
CA VAL A 484 -20.61 5.08 -71.41
C VAL A 484 -20.51 4.20 -70.15
N ALA A 485 -19.30 3.83 -69.73
CA ALA A 485 -19.09 3.06 -68.51
C ALA A 485 -19.59 3.81 -67.27
N ARG A 486 -19.29 5.11 -67.17
CA ARG A 486 -19.76 5.96 -66.06
C ARG A 486 -21.28 6.11 -66.01
N SER A 487 -21.95 6.26 -67.16
CA SER A 487 -23.42 6.30 -67.20
C SER A 487 -24.07 4.95 -66.88
N SER A 488 -23.46 3.83 -67.28
CA SER A 488 -23.96 2.49 -66.92
C SER A 488 -23.86 2.16 -65.43
N VAL A 489 -22.80 2.66 -64.76
CA VAL A 489 -22.62 2.49 -63.31
C VAL A 489 -23.62 3.35 -62.54
N ALA A 490 -23.88 4.58 -62.99
CA ALA A 490 -24.89 5.46 -62.37
C ALA A 490 -26.31 4.88 -62.42
N SER A 491 -26.69 4.22 -63.53
CA SER A 491 -27.99 3.55 -63.66
C SER A 491 -28.14 2.25 -62.85
N LYS A 492 -27.05 1.67 -62.33
CA LYS A 492 -27.09 0.46 -61.46
C LYS A 492 -27.11 0.79 -59.96
N THR A 493 -26.99 2.06 -59.58
CA THR A 493 -26.95 2.55 -58.19
C THR A 493 -28.20 3.32 -57.73
N LEU A 494 -29.24 3.35 -58.58
CA LEU A 494 -30.63 3.66 -58.19
C LEU A 494 -31.36 2.33 -57.98
#